data_AF-F6ZSL9-F1
#
_entry.id   AF-F6ZSL9-F1
#
_cell.length_a   1.000
_cell.length_b   1.000
_cell.length_c   1.000
_cell.angle_alpha   90.00
_cell.angle_beta   90.00
_cell.angle_gamma   90.00
#
_symmetry.space_group_name_H-M   'P 1'
#
loop_
_entity.id
_entity.type
_entity.pdbx_description
1 polymer ?
#
loop_
_entity_poly.entity_id
_entity_poly.type
_entity_poly.pdbx_seq_one_letter_code
_entity_poly.pdbx_strand_id
1 'polypeptide(L)'
;MLLRMLRNQRSVLLKGVVALLVMAVFICFNLEATLMFLIQTKHALFHEKYQDGIPGLASPLEESDRLWEFAHTMQYKCENPKRIGGDNGVGDGSYEICLESKHWPLTTDPNYKCLVYSFGVGDDLSFDDALAKMGCEVHSFDPSMNWEDGKVFPSGVTFHKIGISQWDIEKDENGWKMRSLKTLLKELGHSGRIIDILKVDTDAPMGGG
;
A
#
# COMPACT_ATOMS: atom_id res chain seq x y z
N MET A 1 -9.99 -47.82 50.84
CA MET A 1 -9.23 -46.54 50.88
C MET A 1 -8.84 -46.04 49.49
N LEU A 2 -8.33 -46.90 48.59
CA LEU A 2 -7.87 -46.56 47.24
C LEU A 2 -8.92 -45.89 46.31
N LEU A 3 -10.17 -46.36 46.32
CA LEU A 3 -11.26 -45.84 45.47
C LEU A 3 -11.70 -44.40 45.81
N ARG A 4 -11.56 -43.96 47.08
CA ARG A 4 -11.84 -42.56 47.48
C ARG A 4 -10.73 -41.61 47.02
N MET A 5 -9.47 -42.06 47.01
CA MET A 5 -8.36 -41.27 46.49
C MET A 5 -8.45 -41.07 44.97
N LEU A 6 -8.77 -42.12 44.20
CA LEU A 6 -8.92 -42.02 42.73
C LEU A 6 -10.09 -41.12 42.30
N ARG A 7 -11.21 -41.12 43.05
CA ARG A 7 -12.37 -40.25 42.78
C ARG A 7 -12.07 -38.79 43.11
N ASN A 8 -11.28 -38.54 44.17
CA ASN A 8 -10.82 -37.19 44.53
C ASN A 8 -9.80 -36.65 43.52
N GLN A 9 -8.85 -37.48 43.07
CA GLN A 9 -7.86 -37.12 42.04
C GLN A 9 -8.53 -36.80 40.68
N ARG A 10 -9.53 -37.59 40.24
CA ARG A 10 -10.32 -37.27 39.04
C ARG A 10 -11.13 -35.97 39.18
N SER A 11 -11.71 -35.72 40.35
CA SER A 11 -12.43 -34.46 40.62
C SER A 11 -11.50 -33.25 40.60
N VAL A 12 -10.29 -33.37 41.14
CA VAL A 12 -9.29 -32.29 41.16
C VAL A 12 -8.77 -32.03 39.74
N LEU A 13 -8.48 -33.09 38.98
CA LEU A 13 -8.06 -32.98 37.58
C LEU A 13 -9.14 -32.35 36.70
N LEU A 14 -10.40 -32.78 36.83
CA LEU A 14 -11.51 -32.23 36.05
C LEU A 14 -11.76 -30.75 36.37
N LYS A 15 -11.70 -30.36 37.66
CA LYS A 15 -11.79 -28.95 38.05
C LYS A 15 -10.63 -28.11 37.50
N GLY A 16 -9.41 -28.67 37.49
CA GLY A 16 -8.24 -28.02 36.90
C GLY A 16 -8.37 -27.80 35.40
N VAL A 17 -8.84 -28.80 34.65
CA VAL A 17 -9.04 -28.69 33.18
C VAL A 17 -10.14 -27.69 32.84
N VAL A 18 -11.26 -27.70 33.58
CA VAL A 18 -12.34 -26.73 33.38
C VAL A 18 -11.87 -25.31 33.70
N ALA A 19 -11.09 -25.11 34.77
CA ALA A 19 -10.52 -23.80 35.09
C ALA A 19 -9.55 -23.31 33.98
N LEU A 20 -8.73 -24.20 33.42
CA LEU A 20 -7.80 -23.85 32.35
C LEU A 20 -8.54 -23.47 31.04
N LEU A 21 -9.60 -24.20 30.70
CA LEU A 21 -10.44 -23.90 29.54
C LEU A 21 -11.19 -22.57 29.71
N VAL A 22 -11.74 -22.29 30.89
CA VAL A 22 -12.41 -21.01 31.17
C VAL A 22 -11.42 -19.85 31.10
N MET A 23 -10.21 -20.01 31.64
CA MET A 23 -9.15 -19.00 31.55
C MET A 23 -8.69 -18.79 30.10
N ALA A 24 -8.54 -19.86 29.31
CA ALA A 24 -8.16 -19.76 27.90
C ALA A 24 -9.24 -19.06 27.06
N VAL A 25 -10.52 -19.36 27.30
CA VAL A 25 -11.65 -18.67 26.66
C VAL A 25 -11.70 -17.20 27.08
N PHE A 26 -11.51 -16.90 28.36
CA PHE A 26 -11.43 -15.51 28.83
C PHE A 26 -10.26 -14.77 28.18
N ILE A 27 -9.08 -15.38 28.10
CA ILE A 27 -7.90 -14.78 27.47
C ILE A 27 -8.16 -14.56 25.97
N CYS A 28 -8.72 -15.53 25.24
CA CYS A 28 -9.08 -15.38 23.83
C CYS A 28 -10.11 -14.26 23.60
N PHE A 29 -11.17 -14.21 24.40
CA PHE A 29 -12.18 -13.14 24.31
C PHE A 29 -11.59 -11.76 24.61
N ASN A 30 -10.71 -11.67 25.63
CA ASN A 30 -10.04 -10.41 25.96
C ASN A 30 -8.98 -10.02 24.91
N LEU A 31 -8.35 -10.99 24.24
CA LEU A 31 -7.39 -10.76 23.17
C LEU A 31 -8.07 -10.29 21.87
N GLU A 32 -9.22 -10.87 21.50
CA GLU A 32 -10.03 -10.36 20.39
C GLU A 32 -10.63 -8.99 20.69
N ALA A 33 -11.12 -8.77 21.92
CA ALA A 33 -11.65 -7.48 22.33
C ALA A 33 -10.56 -6.38 22.34
N THR A 34 -9.34 -6.70 22.79
CA THR A 34 -8.21 -5.75 22.72
C THR A 34 -7.72 -5.55 21.29
N LEU A 35 -7.72 -6.56 20.43
CA LEU A 35 -7.38 -6.41 19.01
C LEU A 35 -8.42 -5.53 18.30
N MET A 36 -9.71 -5.72 18.54
CA MET A 36 -10.78 -4.85 18.05
C MET A 36 -10.64 -3.42 18.60
N PHE A 37 -10.34 -3.25 19.88
CA PHE A 37 -10.15 -1.93 20.48
C PHE A 37 -8.88 -1.23 19.96
N LEU A 38 -7.82 -1.98 19.67
CA LEU A 38 -6.60 -1.47 19.02
C LEU A 38 -6.86 -1.09 17.55
N ILE A 39 -7.68 -1.85 16.83
CA ILE A 39 -8.09 -1.51 15.46
C ILE A 39 -8.98 -0.27 15.46
N GLN A 40 -9.96 -0.19 16.36
CA GLN A 40 -10.85 0.97 16.51
C GLN A 40 -10.09 2.23 16.94
N THR A 41 -9.13 2.12 17.87
CA THR A 41 -8.31 3.26 18.29
C THR A 41 -7.31 3.70 17.21
N LYS A 42 -6.74 2.79 16.42
CA LYS A 42 -5.93 3.17 15.23
C LYS A 42 -6.76 3.88 14.16
N HIS A 43 -8.00 3.43 13.91
CA HIS A 43 -8.92 4.12 13.01
C HIS A 43 -9.32 5.50 13.54
N ALA A 44 -9.58 5.62 14.86
CA ALA A 44 -9.93 6.89 15.49
C ALA A 44 -8.75 7.89 15.50
N LEU A 45 -7.52 7.43 15.73
CA LEU A 45 -6.31 8.28 15.68
C LEU A 45 -6.04 8.84 14.28
N PHE A 46 -6.40 8.12 13.22
CA PHE A 46 -6.28 8.63 11.85
C PHE A 46 -7.29 9.74 11.56
N HIS A 47 -8.47 9.69 12.20
CA HIS A 47 -9.53 10.69 12.05
C HIS A 47 -9.37 11.93 12.94
N GLU A 48 -8.73 11.82 14.11
CA GLU A 48 -8.67 12.92 15.09
C GLU A 48 -7.86 14.14 14.59
N LYS A 49 -6.97 13.94 13.60
CA LYS A 49 -6.20 15.02 12.99
C LYS A 49 -6.98 15.79 11.90
N TYR A 50 -8.16 15.31 11.50
CA TYR A 50 -8.94 15.85 10.40
C TYR A 50 -10.22 16.53 10.91
N GLN A 51 -10.22 17.86 10.97
CA GLN A 51 -11.36 18.65 11.46
C GLN A 51 -12.34 19.12 10.36
N ASP A 52 -12.32 18.52 9.17
CA ASP A 52 -13.19 18.91 8.05
C ASP A 52 -14.21 17.82 7.69
N GLY A 53 -15.36 17.87 8.37
CA GLY A 53 -16.55 17.05 8.08
C GLY A 53 -16.34 15.52 8.19
N ILE A 54 -17.40 14.75 7.96
CA ILE A 54 -17.28 13.29 7.80
C ILE A 54 -16.90 13.02 6.33
N PRO A 55 -15.82 12.28 6.04
CA PRO A 55 -15.46 11.94 4.67
C PRO A 55 -16.60 11.31 3.87
N GLY A 56 -16.84 11.83 2.66
CA GLY A 56 -17.91 11.39 1.77
C GLY A 56 -19.28 11.99 2.08
N LEU A 57 -19.39 12.82 3.12
CA LEU A 57 -20.60 13.56 3.48
C LEU A 57 -20.38 15.08 3.54
N ALA A 58 -19.14 15.55 3.37
CA ALA A 58 -18.83 16.98 3.34
C ALA A 58 -19.11 17.57 1.95
N SER A 59 -19.15 18.90 1.86
CA SER A 59 -19.27 19.60 0.58
C SER A 59 -18.05 19.36 -0.30
N PRO A 60 -18.16 19.50 -1.64
CA PRO A 60 -17.01 19.33 -2.54
C PRO A 60 -15.79 20.20 -2.19
N LEU A 61 -16.01 21.41 -1.66
CA LEU A 61 -14.93 22.29 -1.23
C LEU A 61 -14.23 21.73 0.01
N GLU A 62 -14.98 21.32 1.03
CA GLU A 62 -14.41 20.70 2.23
C GLU A 62 -13.70 19.38 1.91
N GLU A 63 -14.22 18.57 0.99
CA GLU A 63 -13.53 17.36 0.50
C GLU A 63 -12.22 17.69 -0.23
N SER A 64 -12.22 18.77 -1.02
CA SER A 64 -11.03 19.25 -1.73
C SER A 64 -9.97 19.77 -0.75
N ASP A 65 -10.36 20.60 0.22
CA ASP A 65 -9.46 21.14 1.25
C ASP A 65 -8.90 20.00 2.10
N ARG A 66 -9.74 19.01 2.44
CA ARG A 66 -9.31 17.81 3.13
C ARG A 66 -8.22 17.08 2.35
N LEU A 67 -8.46 16.80 1.06
CA LEU A 67 -7.50 16.11 0.22
C LEU A 67 -6.22 16.92 0.04
N TRP A 68 -6.34 18.24 -0.12
CA TRP A 68 -5.21 19.15 -0.23
C TRP A 68 -4.33 19.10 1.01
N GLU A 69 -4.93 19.24 2.19
CA GLU A 69 -4.21 19.14 3.46
C GLU A 69 -3.56 17.76 3.62
N PHE A 70 -4.20 16.69 3.13
CA PHE A 70 -3.69 15.32 3.27
C PHE A 70 -2.40 15.18 2.48
N ALA A 71 -2.45 15.64 1.23
CA ALA A 71 -1.36 15.56 0.27
C ALA A 71 -0.18 16.48 0.65
N HIS A 72 -0.45 17.66 1.21
CA HIS A 72 0.58 18.66 1.54
C HIS A 72 1.12 18.55 2.96
N THR A 73 0.42 17.85 3.85
CA THR A 73 0.91 17.59 5.19
C THR A 73 1.77 16.35 5.18
N MET A 74 3.05 16.49 5.55
CA MET A 74 3.94 15.36 5.75
C MET A 74 3.35 14.44 6.83
N GLN A 75 2.81 13.29 6.39
CA GLN A 75 2.19 12.31 7.28
C GLN A 75 3.23 11.56 8.10
N TYR A 76 4.44 11.41 7.53
CA TYR A 76 5.52 10.67 8.13
C TYR A 76 6.87 11.29 7.73
N LYS A 77 7.75 11.48 8.72
CA LYS A 77 9.13 11.92 8.50
C LYS A 77 10.06 10.73 8.57
N CYS A 78 10.76 10.47 7.47
CA CYS A 78 11.70 9.36 7.39
C CYS A 78 12.99 9.70 8.15
N GLU A 79 13.48 8.75 8.92
CA GLU A 79 14.73 8.86 9.67
C GLU A 79 15.91 8.78 8.70
N ASN A 80 15.81 7.92 7.69
CA ASN A 80 16.85 7.70 6.68
C ASN A 80 16.26 7.67 5.26
N PRO A 81 15.82 8.83 4.70
CA PRO A 81 15.33 8.88 3.33
C PRO A 81 16.44 8.49 2.36
N LYS A 82 16.07 7.79 1.29
CA LYS A 82 16.96 7.45 0.18
C LYS A 82 16.46 8.11 -1.08
N ARG A 83 17.36 8.86 -1.73
CA ARG A 83 17.09 9.48 -3.02
C ARG A 83 17.40 8.47 -4.13
N ILE A 84 16.41 8.18 -4.97
CA ILE A 84 16.43 7.13 -5.99
C ILE A 84 16.08 7.76 -7.33
N GLY A 85 16.72 7.32 -8.42
CA GLY A 85 16.56 7.92 -9.75
C GLY A 85 17.49 9.10 -10.03
N GLY A 86 17.32 9.76 -11.17
CA GLY A 86 18.20 10.78 -11.72
C GLY A 86 19.62 10.29 -12.02
N ASP A 87 20.56 11.22 -12.19
CA ASP A 87 21.99 10.93 -12.29
C ASP A 87 22.56 10.69 -10.89
N ASN A 88 22.53 9.43 -10.44
CA ASN A 88 23.01 9.03 -9.11
C ASN A 88 22.33 9.77 -7.95
N GLY A 89 21.02 10.02 -8.06
CA GLY A 89 20.25 10.75 -7.05
C GLY A 89 20.29 12.28 -7.20
N VAL A 90 20.82 12.79 -8.31
CA VAL A 90 20.90 14.23 -8.61
C VAL A 90 20.00 14.58 -9.79
N GLY A 91 19.31 15.71 -9.68
CA GLY A 91 18.49 16.27 -10.75
C GLY A 91 17.04 15.79 -10.77
N ASP A 92 16.33 16.15 -11.83
CA ASP A 92 14.96 15.72 -12.09
C ASP A 92 14.91 14.20 -12.31
N GLY A 93 13.75 13.58 -12.01
CA GLY A 93 13.60 12.13 -12.01
C GLY A 93 14.16 11.41 -10.79
N SER A 94 14.72 12.16 -9.81
CA SER A 94 15.13 11.61 -8.51
C SER A 94 14.14 11.94 -7.39
N TYR A 95 13.66 10.90 -6.69
CA TYR A 95 12.67 11.03 -5.62
C TYR A 95 13.19 10.45 -4.31
N GLU A 96 12.78 11.07 -3.19
CA GLU A 96 13.08 10.55 -1.85
C GLU A 96 12.04 9.50 -1.45
N ILE A 97 12.52 8.31 -1.11
CA ILE A 97 11.68 7.20 -0.62
C ILE A 97 12.18 6.70 0.74
N CYS A 98 11.28 6.06 1.47
CA CYS A 98 11.52 5.62 2.83
C CYS A 98 11.58 4.10 2.86
N LEU A 99 12.80 3.57 2.95
CA LEU A 99 13.08 2.12 2.90
C LEU A 99 13.17 1.49 4.30
N GLU A 100 12.49 2.07 5.27
CA GLU A 100 12.51 1.60 6.65
C GLU A 100 11.62 0.35 6.79
N SER A 101 12.12 -0.67 7.49
CA SER A 101 11.42 -1.95 7.66
C SER A 101 10.03 -1.81 8.28
N LYS A 102 9.76 -0.77 9.05
CA LYS A 102 8.43 -0.50 9.63
C LYS A 102 7.36 -0.15 8.58
N HIS A 103 7.76 0.41 7.44
CA HIS A 103 6.89 0.75 6.31
C HIS A 103 6.92 -0.28 5.21
N TRP A 104 7.94 -1.12 5.22
CA TRP A 104 8.11 -2.22 4.30
C TRP A 104 8.32 -3.53 5.06
N PRO A 105 7.33 -3.97 5.87
CA PRO A 105 7.49 -5.09 6.79
C PRO A 105 7.86 -6.39 6.07
N LEU A 106 7.44 -6.50 4.80
CA LEU A 106 7.70 -7.65 3.97
C LEU A 106 9.13 -7.67 3.39
N THR A 107 9.94 -6.60 3.50
CA THR A 107 11.39 -6.66 3.14
C THR A 107 12.17 -7.67 3.96
N THR A 108 11.66 -8.03 5.13
CA THR A 108 12.29 -9.04 5.99
C THR A 108 12.06 -10.47 5.49
N ASP A 109 11.07 -10.69 4.63
CA ASP A 109 10.85 -11.95 3.93
C ASP A 109 11.72 -11.98 2.65
N PRO A 110 12.70 -12.90 2.56
CA PRO A 110 13.56 -13.01 1.39
C PRO A 110 12.82 -13.40 0.11
N ASN A 111 11.58 -13.90 0.20
CA ASN A 111 10.73 -14.23 -0.95
C ASN A 111 9.81 -13.07 -1.34
N TYR A 112 9.76 -12.00 -0.54
CA TYR A 112 8.92 -10.87 -0.87
C TYR A 112 9.50 -10.10 -2.06
N LYS A 113 8.68 -9.97 -3.09
CA LYS A 113 8.96 -9.11 -4.23
C LYS A 113 8.05 -7.89 -4.14
N CYS A 114 8.65 -6.73 -3.94
CA CYS A 114 7.93 -5.47 -3.95
C CYS A 114 7.25 -5.20 -5.28
N LEU A 115 6.11 -4.52 -5.23
CA LEU A 115 5.35 -4.08 -6.38
C LEU A 115 5.38 -2.55 -6.49
N VAL A 116 5.86 -2.06 -7.62
CA VAL A 116 6.00 -0.63 -7.91
C VAL A 116 5.17 -0.29 -9.14
N TYR A 117 4.26 0.66 -9.00
CA TYR A 117 3.55 1.28 -10.13
C TYR A 117 4.01 2.73 -10.28
N SER A 118 4.45 3.10 -11.48
CA SER A 118 4.97 4.42 -11.81
C SER A 118 4.26 4.98 -13.03
N PHE A 119 3.42 5.99 -12.83
CA PHE A 119 2.66 6.65 -13.89
C PHE A 119 3.34 7.94 -14.33
N GLY A 120 3.37 8.18 -15.64
CA GLY A 120 4.04 9.30 -16.28
C GLY A 120 5.56 9.16 -16.16
N VAL A 121 6.10 8.19 -16.90
CA VAL A 121 7.55 7.91 -16.89
C VAL A 121 8.31 8.86 -17.82
N GLY A 122 7.67 9.36 -18.88
CA GLY A 122 8.34 10.17 -19.88
C GLY A 122 9.57 9.47 -20.46
N ASP A 123 10.60 10.25 -20.78
CA ASP A 123 11.88 9.74 -21.28
C ASP A 123 12.87 9.32 -20.16
N ASP A 124 12.49 9.40 -18.88
CA ASP A 124 13.37 9.12 -17.74
C ASP A 124 12.90 7.90 -16.92
N LEU A 125 13.55 6.76 -17.16
CA LEU A 125 13.36 5.51 -16.43
C LEU A 125 14.30 5.34 -15.23
N SER A 126 15.12 6.34 -14.88
CA SER A 126 16.18 6.19 -13.88
C SER A 126 15.65 5.76 -12.51
N PHE A 127 14.51 6.30 -12.08
CA PHE A 127 13.83 5.92 -10.83
C PHE A 127 13.35 4.47 -10.87
N ASP A 128 12.61 4.12 -11.91
CA ASP A 128 12.03 2.80 -12.14
C ASP A 128 13.12 1.72 -12.24
N ASP A 129 14.18 2.00 -13.01
CA ASP A 129 15.35 1.14 -13.18
C ASP A 129 16.06 0.88 -11.86
N ALA A 130 16.20 1.91 -11.02
CA ALA A 130 16.85 1.77 -9.73
C ALA A 130 16.04 0.86 -8.79
N LEU A 131 14.72 0.99 -8.77
CA LEU A 131 13.84 0.10 -8.00
C LEU A 131 13.84 -1.34 -8.52
N ALA A 132 13.85 -1.53 -9.85
CA ALA A 132 13.95 -2.86 -10.45
C ALA A 132 15.30 -3.52 -10.10
N LYS A 133 16.40 -2.76 -10.13
CA LYS A 133 17.74 -3.22 -9.70
C LYS A 133 17.82 -3.58 -8.22
N MET A 134 16.95 -3.00 -7.39
CA MET A 134 16.78 -3.40 -5.98
C MET A 134 15.97 -4.68 -5.79
N GLY A 135 15.45 -5.28 -6.87
CA GLY A 135 14.71 -6.54 -6.87
C GLY A 135 13.19 -6.39 -6.95
N CYS A 136 12.66 -5.18 -7.12
CA CYS A 136 11.23 -4.97 -7.26
C CYS A 136 10.67 -5.44 -8.61
N GLU A 137 9.40 -5.79 -8.59
CA GLU A 137 8.55 -5.87 -9.76
C GLU A 137 8.03 -4.48 -10.09
N VAL A 138 8.48 -3.93 -11.21
CA VAL A 138 8.22 -2.54 -11.57
C VAL A 138 7.42 -2.47 -12.86
N HIS A 139 6.30 -1.75 -12.79
CA HIS A 139 5.43 -1.46 -13.90
C HIS A 139 5.40 0.06 -14.13
N SER A 140 5.90 0.49 -15.28
CA SER A 140 5.89 1.90 -15.68
C SER A 140 4.81 2.13 -16.72
N PHE A 141 4.06 3.22 -16.59
CA PHE A 141 2.85 3.50 -17.34
C PHE A 141 2.94 4.89 -17.95
N ASP A 142 2.86 4.97 -19.28
CA ASP A 142 2.74 6.26 -19.97
C ASP A 142 2.14 6.07 -21.37
N PRO A 143 0.94 6.57 -21.65
CA PRO A 143 0.32 6.37 -22.94
C PRO A 143 0.90 7.27 -24.03
N SER A 144 1.64 8.32 -23.67
CA SER A 144 2.24 9.28 -24.60
C SER A 144 3.54 8.78 -25.23
N MET A 145 4.23 7.85 -24.57
CA MET A 145 5.54 7.37 -25.00
C MET A 145 5.47 6.53 -26.28
N ASN A 146 6.50 6.68 -27.12
CA ASN A 146 6.66 5.90 -28.34
C ASN A 146 7.40 4.56 -28.10
N TRP A 147 6.98 3.84 -27.07
CA TRP A 147 7.43 2.47 -26.79
C TRP A 147 6.28 1.50 -27.00
N GLU A 148 6.64 0.25 -27.31
CA GLU A 148 5.67 -0.85 -27.44
C GLU A 148 5.11 -1.24 -26.08
N ASP A 149 3.80 -1.50 -26.02
CA ASP A 149 3.15 -2.03 -24.83
C ASP A 149 3.74 -3.40 -24.45
N GLY A 150 3.98 -3.61 -23.16
CA GLY A 150 4.64 -4.82 -22.65
C GLY A 150 6.16 -4.88 -22.88
N LYS A 151 6.79 -3.81 -23.36
CA LYS A 151 8.26 -3.74 -23.47
C LYS A 151 8.90 -3.97 -22.10
N VAL A 152 9.82 -4.93 -22.03
CA VAL A 152 10.65 -5.16 -20.83
C VAL A 152 12.03 -4.54 -21.06
N PHE A 153 12.43 -3.63 -20.17
CA PHE A 153 13.76 -3.00 -20.19
C PHE A 153 14.83 -3.92 -19.59
N PRO A 154 16.12 -3.67 -19.87
CA PRO A 154 17.22 -4.50 -19.34
C PRO A 154 17.25 -4.63 -17.80
N SER A 155 16.71 -3.64 -17.09
CA SER A 155 16.55 -3.63 -15.63
C SER A 155 15.48 -4.60 -15.12
N GLY A 156 14.56 -5.05 -15.99
CA GLY A 156 13.38 -5.83 -15.64
C GLY A 156 12.09 -5.01 -15.50
N VAL A 157 12.15 -3.68 -15.68
CA VAL A 157 10.97 -2.82 -15.73
C VAL A 157 10.07 -3.22 -16.90
N THR A 158 8.78 -3.42 -16.65
CA THR A 158 7.77 -3.67 -17.69
C THR A 158 7.00 -2.39 -17.97
N PHE A 159 7.02 -1.95 -19.22
CA PHE A 159 6.32 -0.75 -19.65
C PHE A 159 4.93 -1.06 -20.21
N HIS A 160 3.99 -0.17 -19.91
CA HIS A 160 2.60 -0.23 -20.33
C HIS A 160 2.22 1.09 -21.00
N LYS A 161 1.69 1.01 -22.22
CA LYS A 161 1.21 2.18 -22.96
C LYS A 161 -0.22 2.53 -22.54
N ILE A 162 -0.39 2.79 -21.25
CA ILE A 162 -1.68 2.97 -20.58
C ILE A 162 -1.57 4.16 -19.63
N GLY A 163 -2.57 5.04 -19.63
CA GLY A 163 -2.71 6.12 -18.64
C GLY A 163 -3.62 5.73 -17.47
N ILE A 164 -3.58 6.50 -16.39
CA ILE A 164 -4.44 6.33 -15.22
C ILE A 164 -5.62 7.30 -15.23
N SER A 165 -6.79 6.82 -14.87
CA SER A 165 -8.03 7.60 -14.87
C SER A 165 -9.03 7.06 -13.86
N GLN A 166 -10.10 7.81 -13.60
CA GLN A 166 -11.23 7.32 -12.79
C GLN A 166 -11.98 6.17 -13.47
N TRP A 167 -12.06 6.20 -14.81
CA TRP A 167 -12.85 5.28 -15.62
C TRP A 167 -11.97 4.53 -16.61
N ASP A 168 -12.31 3.27 -16.90
CA ASP A 168 -11.64 2.53 -17.95
C ASP A 168 -12.10 3.05 -19.33
N ILE A 169 -11.15 3.45 -20.16
CA ILE A 169 -11.40 4.03 -21.49
C ILE A 169 -10.47 3.31 -22.48
N GLU A 170 -11.02 2.70 -23.53
CA GLU A 170 -10.18 2.04 -24.55
C GLU A 170 -9.40 3.02 -25.40
N LYS A 171 -9.98 4.20 -25.63
CA LYS A 171 -9.40 5.28 -26.41
C LYS A 171 -9.98 6.62 -25.98
N ASP A 172 -9.18 7.47 -25.33
CA ASP A 172 -9.55 8.84 -24.99
C ASP A 172 -9.43 9.78 -26.21
N GLU A 173 -9.57 11.09 -25.98
CA GLU A 173 -9.49 12.11 -27.03
C GLU A 173 -8.11 12.17 -27.72
N ASN A 174 -7.04 11.80 -27.01
CA ASN A 174 -5.66 11.72 -27.53
C ASN A 174 -5.36 10.36 -28.17
N GLY A 175 -6.32 9.43 -28.12
CA GLY A 175 -6.14 8.08 -28.62
C GLY A 175 -5.52 7.13 -27.60
N TRP A 176 -5.43 7.51 -26.34
CA TRP A 176 -4.78 6.77 -25.27
C TRP A 176 -5.72 5.80 -24.59
N LYS A 177 -5.18 4.63 -24.25
CA LYS A 177 -5.87 3.66 -23.41
C LYS A 177 -5.72 4.10 -21.96
N MET A 178 -6.83 4.22 -21.25
CA MET A 178 -6.86 4.63 -19.85
C MET A 178 -7.49 3.54 -18.99
N ARG A 179 -7.00 3.41 -17.76
CA ARG A 179 -7.47 2.43 -16.79
C ARG A 179 -7.56 3.03 -15.39
N SER A 180 -8.55 2.56 -14.64
CA SER A 180 -8.56 2.73 -13.19
C SER A 180 -7.47 1.88 -12.53
N LEU A 181 -6.96 2.35 -11.39
CA LEU A 181 -5.97 1.61 -10.60
C LEU A 181 -6.47 0.20 -10.23
N LYS A 182 -7.77 0.10 -9.92
CA LYS A 182 -8.44 -1.18 -9.61
C LYS A 182 -8.40 -2.14 -10.79
N THR A 183 -8.67 -1.65 -12.00
CA THR A 183 -8.62 -2.49 -13.21
C THR A 183 -7.19 -2.91 -13.53
N LEU A 184 -6.20 -2.02 -13.40
CA LEU A 184 -4.78 -2.37 -13.58
C LEU A 184 -4.32 -3.48 -12.62
N LEU A 185 -4.68 -3.40 -11.35
CA LEU A 185 -4.39 -4.46 -10.38
C LEU A 185 -5.01 -5.80 -10.80
N LYS A 186 -6.17 -5.80 -11.43
CA LYS A 186 -6.83 -7.01 -11.92
C LYS A 186 -6.18 -7.54 -13.20
N GLU A 187 -6.03 -6.70 -14.21
CA GLU A 187 -5.49 -7.06 -15.54
C GLU A 187 -4.05 -7.57 -15.43
N LEU A 188 -3.25 -6.99 -14.53
CA LEU A 188 -1.85 -7.40 -14.30
C LEU A 188 -1.70 -8.54 -13.28
N GLY A 189 -2.80 -9.12 -12.76
CA GLY A 189 -2.74 -10.25 -11.83
C GLY A 189 -2.27 -9.89 -10.41
N HIS A 190 -2.35 -8.62 -10.02
CA HIS A 190 -1.96 -8.11 -8.71
C HIS A 190 -3.12 -7.94 -7.74
N SER A 191 -4.26 -8.58 -8.01
CA SER A 191 -5.41 -8.57 -7.10
C SER A 191 -5.02 -9.19 -5.76
N GLY A 192 -5.13 -8.40 -4.68
CA GLY A 192 -4.75 -8.82 -3.33
C GLY A 192 -3.27 -8.61 -2.98
N ARG A 193 -2.45 -8.08 -3.90
CA ARG A 193 -1.10 -7.60 -3.59
C ARG A 193 -1.13 -6.17 -3.10
N ILE A 194 -0.14 -5.82 -2.28
CA ILE A 194 0.12 -4.46 -1.84
C ILE A 194 1.00 -3.79 -2.91
N ILE A 195 0.64 -2.56 -3.30
CA ILE A 195 1.56 -1.68 -4.04
C ILE A 195 2.45 -1.02 -3.00
N ASP A 196 3.74 -1.34 -3.00
CA ASP A 196 4.71 -0.77 -2.05
C ASP A 196 5.06 0.68 -2.40
N ILE A 197 5.12 0.97 -3.70
CA ILE A 197 5.41 2.32 -4.21
C ILE A 197 4.43 2.62 -5.34
N LEU A 198 3.67 3.70 -5.15
CA LEU A 198 2.82 4.30 -6.17
C LEU A 198 3.35 5.70 -6.49
N LYS A 199 4.06 5.84 -7.63
CA LYS A 199 4.43 7.13 -8.19
C LYS A 199 3.36 7.55 -9.19
N VAL A 200 2.84 8.77 -9.06
CA VAL A 200 1.94 9.39 -10.03
C VAL A 200 2.50 10.75 -10.39
N ASP A 201 3.16 10.82 -11.54
CA ASP A 201 3.79 12.03 -12.06
C ASP A 201 3.28 12.28 -13.47
N THR A 202 1.97 12.56 -13.56
CA THR A 202 1.25 12.69 -14.83
C THR A 202 0.70 14.10 -14.96
N ASP A 203 0.82 14.67 -16.15
CA ASP A 203 0.10 15.89 -16.47
C ASP A 203 -1.41 15.61 -16.57
N ALA A 204 -2.22 16.55 -16.09
CA ALA A 204 -3.66 16.49 -16.30
C ALA A 204 -3.95 16.60 -17.82
N PRO A 205 -4.84 15.75 -18.38
CA PRO A 205 -5.26 15.90 -19.75
C PRO A 205 -6.08 17.19 -19.87
N MET A 206 -5.41 18.26 -20.29
CA MET A 206 -5.91 19.61 -20.61
C MET A 206 -6.25 20.54 -19.43
N GLY A 207 -5.39 21.54 -19.21
CA GLY A 207 -5.80 22.89 -18.77
C GLY A 207 -5.48 23.31 -17.33
N GLY A 208 -4.19 23.36 -16.97
CA GLY A 208 -3.73 24.03 -15.74
C GLY A 208 -2.61 25.03 -16.04
N GLY A 209 -2.94 26.09 -16.79
CA GLY A 209 -2.13 27.31 -16.93
C GLY A 209 -2.88 28.50 -16.35
#